data_AF-A0AAA9TGV9-F1
#
_entry.id   AF-A0AAA9TGV9-F1
#
_cell.length_a   1.000
_cell.length_b   1.000
_cell.length_c   1.000
_cell.angle_alpha   90.00
_cell.angle_beta   90.00
_cell.angle_gamma   90.00
#
_symmetry.space_group_name_H-M   'P 1'
#
loop_
_entity.id
_entity.type
_entity.pdbx_description
1 polymer ?
#
loop_
_entity_poly.entity_id
_entity_poly.type
_entity_poly.pdbx_seq_one_letter_code
_entity_poly.pdbx_strand_id
1 'polypeptide(L)'
;ESGVGCHFLLQGILTQRSNPHLLHLLPWQLSSLASSPITSWQIDGETVETVADFIFGGSKITADGDCSHEIKRRFLFGRKVITNLDSLLKSRHITLPKKVRLIKVIVFPVVMHARESWTIKKAERQRIDAFELCC
;
A
#
# COMPACT_ATOMS: atom_id res chain seq x y z
N GLU A 1 -2.47 7.69 18.31
CA GLU A 1 -2.95 6.90 17.16
C GLU A 1 -1.87 6.78 16.08
N SER A 2 -0.70 6.24 16.45
CA SER A 2 0.48 6.07 15.59
C SER A 2 0.86 4.59 15.39
N GLY A 3 0.08 3.65 15.94
CA GLY A 3 0.42 2.22 15.99
C GLY A 3 0.07 1.42 14.72
N VAL A 4 -0.67 2.00 13.77
CA VAL A 4 -1.13 1.26 12.58
C VAL A 4 -0.03 1.18 11.50
N GLY A 5 0.80 2.22 11.37
CA GLY A 5 1.92 2.24 10.42
C GLY A 5 3.01 1.22 10.75
N CYS A 6 3.32 1.04 12.04
CA CYS A 6 4.27 0.02 12.50
C CYS A 6 3.75 -1.41 12.27
N HIS A 7 2.44 -1.62 12.38
CA HIS A 7 1.82 -2.92 12.09
C HIS A 7 2.03 -3.34 10.63
N PHE A 8 1.91 -2.41 9.67
CA PHE A 8 2.15 -2.69 8.26
C PHE A 8 3.63 -2.87 7.89
N LEU A 9 4.54 -2.15 8.56
CA LEU A 9 5.97 -2.33 8.35
C LEU A 9 6.43 -3.73 8.79
N LEU A 10 5.91 -4.20 9.93
CA LEU A 10 6.18 -5.55 10.44
C LEU A 10 5.47 -6.62 9.60
N GLN A 11 4.21 -6.42 9.19
CA GLN A 11 3.53 -7.39 8.31
C GLN A 11 4.20 -7.48 6.93
N GLY A 12 4.66 -6.37 6.34
CA GLY A 12 5.38 -6.38 5.06
C GLY A 12 6.72 -7.13 5.12
N ILE A 13 7.45 -6.99 6.24
CA ILE A 13 8.67 -7.75 6.51
C ILE A 13 8.35 -9.23 6.82
N LEU A 14 7.25 -9.52 7.52
CA LEU A 14 6.85 -10.87 7.95
C LEU A 14 6.17 -11.71 6.84
N THR A 15 5.45 -11.10 5.90
CA THR A 15 4.72 -11.85 4.85
C THR A 15 5.65 -12.36 3.74
N GLN A 16 6.89 -11.86 3.68
CA GLN A 16 7.93 -12.33 2.74
C GLN A 16 8.89 -13.38 3.30
N ARG A 17 8.78 -13.81 4.56
CA ARG A 17 9.61 -14.90 5.08
C ARG A 17 8.83 -15.90 5.93
N SER A 18 8.22 -16.87 5.25
CA SER A 18 8.25 -18.26 5.70
C SER A 18 9.71 -18.75 5.75
N ASN A 19 10.51 -18.18 6.67
CA ASN A 19 11.88 -18.63 6.95
C ASN A 19 11.89 -19.29 8.33
N PRO A 20 12.02 -20.63 8.41
CA PRO A 20 11.92 -21.38 9.65
C PRO A 20 13.02 -21.06 10.68
N HIS A 21 14.07 -20.33 10.29
CA HIS A 21 15.15 -19.92 11.19
C HIS A 21 14.81 -18.77 12.15
N LEU A 22 13.70 -18.05 11.95
CA LEU A 22 13.36 -16.86 12.75
C LEU A 22 12.29 -17.12 13.83
N LEU A 23 11.89 -18.38 14.03
CA LEU A 23 10.93 -18.79 15.07
C LEU A 23 11.39 -18.47 16.50
N HIS A 24 12.70 -18.30 16.73
CA HIS A 24 13.26 -17.95 18.02
C HIS A 24 12.96 -16.51 18.47
N LEU A 25 12.43 -15.66 17.59
CA LEU A 25 12.10 -14.27 17.90
C LEU A 25 10.67 -14.07 18.40
N LEU A 26 9.81 -15.11 18.34
CA LEU A 26 8.42 -15.07 18.82
C LEU A 26 8.28 -14.65 20.30
N PRO A 27 9.14 -15.10 21.25
CA PRO A 27 9.04 -14.67 22.65
C PRO A 27 9.35 -13.19 22.88
N TRP A 28 10.23 -12.60 22.05
CA TRP A 28 10.58 -11.18 22.10
C TRP A 28 9.49 -10.26 21.53
N GLN A 29 8.66 -10.78 20.62
CA GLN A 29 7.56 -10.03 20.03
C GLN A 29 6.41 -9.78 21.04
N LEU A 30 6.24 -10.67 22.03
CA LEU A 30 5.21 -10.48 23.06
C LEU A 30 5.62 -9.42 24.11
N SER A 31 6.92 -9.20 24.32
CA SER A 31 7.42 -8.23 25.31
C SER A 31 7.44 -6.79 24.81
N SER A 32 7.53 -6.55 23.49
CA SER A 32 7.58 -5.20 22.91
C SER A 32 6.22 -4.51 22.79
N LEU A 33 5.12 -5.26 22.90
CA LEU A 33 3.76 -4.72 23.00
C LEU A 33 3.53 -3.91 24.30
N ALA A 34 4.45 -3.98 25.27
CA ALA A 34 4.27 -3.45 26.63
C ALA A 34 5.17 -2.25 27.01
N SER A 35 5.98 -1.68 26.11
CA SER A 35 6.89 -0.58 26.50
C SER A 35 7.07 0.46 25.41
N SER A 36 6.79 1.72 25.78
CA SER A 36 7.28 3.04 25.34
C SER A 36 7.96 3.23 23.97
N PRO A 37 7.89 4.44 23.35
CA PRO A 37 8.36 4.65 21.99
C PRO A 37 9.85 4.32 21.83
N ILE A 38 10.17 3.31 21.02
CA ILE A 38 11.54 2.88 20.77
C ILE A 38 12.18 3.85 19.78
N THR A 39 13.10 4.68 20.26
CA THR A 39 13.76 5.74 19.47
C THR A 39 14.97 5.28 18.66
N SER A 40 15.41 4.03 18.81
CA SER A 40 16.51 3.46 18.02
C SER A 40 16.41 1.94 17.92
N TRP A 41 16.52 1.41 16.70
CA TRP A 41 16.51 -0.03 16.42
C TRP A 41 17.94 -0.48 16.13
N GLN A 42 18.41 -1.55 16.77
CA GLN A 42 19.71 -2.18 16.51
C GLN A 42 19.44 -3.59 15.95
N ILE A 43 20.09 -3.97 14.86
CA ILE A 43 20.09 -5.34 14.32
C ILE A 43 21.54 -5.84 14.40
N ASP A 44 21.76 -6.96 15.09
CA ASP A 44 23.10 -7.56 15.28
C ASP A 44 24.17 -6.60 15.86
N GLY A 45 23.74 -5.60 16.63
CA GLY A 45 24.63 -4.58 17.22
C GLY A 45 24.91 -3.38 16.31
N GLU A 46 24.35 -3.34 15.10
CA GLU A 46 24.41 -2.21 14.19
C GLU A 46 23.13 -1.36 14.23
N THR A 47 23.32 -0.03 14.22
CA THR A 47 22.19 0.91 14.30
C THR A 47 21.51 0.98 12.96
N VAL A 48 20.21 0.69 12.92
CA VAL A 48 19.43 0.83 11.70
C VAL A 48 19.17 2.31 11.46
N GLU A 49 19.70 2.84 10.36
CA GLU A 49 19.48 4.23 9.95
C GLU A 49 18.01 4.46 9.62
N THR A 50 17.45 5.54 10.16
CA THR A 50 16.08 5.97 9.85
C THR A 50 16.09 6.83 8.61
N VAL A 51 15.40 6.38 7.55
CA VAL A 51 15.19 7.15 6.33
C VAL A 51 13.84 7.84 6.34
N ALA A 52 13.78 9.05 5.77
CA ALA A 52 12.53 9.83 5.71
C ALA A 52 11.49 9.22 4.77
N ASP A 53 11.94 8.61 3.67
CA ASP A 53 11.11 7.83 2.76
C ASP A 53 11.89 6.68 2.11
N PHE A 54 11.16 5.66 1.65
CA PHE A 54 11.70 4.56 0.87
C PHE A 54 10.67 4.03 -0.12
N ILE A 55 11.14 3.40 -1.21
CA ILE A 55 10.28 2.78 -2.21
C ILE A 55 10.23 1.27 -1.96
N PHE A 56 9.03 0.74 -1.74
CA PHE A 56 8.79 -0.69 -1.58
C PHE A 56 7.65 -1.16 -2.50
N GLY A 57 7.90 -2.17 -3.32
CA GLY A 57 6.89 -2.67 -4.28
C GLY A 57 6.35 -1.61 -5.24
N GLY A 58 7.14 -0.57 -5.53
CA GLY A 58 6.72 0.58 -6.34
C GLY A 58 5.88 1.63 -5.60
N SER A 59 5.60 1.46 -4.32
CA SER A 59 4.95 2.46 -3.45
C SER A 59 5.96 3.24 -2.64
N LYS A 60 5.77 4.56 -2.54
CA LYS A 60 6.54 5.37 -1.60
C LYS A 60 5.95 5.28 -0.19
N ILE A 61 6.78 4.86 0.75
CA ILE A 61 6.45 4.79 2.17
C ILE A 61 7.25 5.88 2.87
N THR A 62 6.58 6.71 3.65
CA THR A 62 7.18 7.83 4.40
C THR A 62 7.25 7.47 5.89
N ALA A 63 8.24 8.01 6.60
CA ALA A 63 8.48 7.75 8.01
C ALA A 63 7.32 8.17 8.93
N ASP A 64 6.51 9.15 8.50
CA ASP A 64 5.30 9.59 9.19
C ASP A 64 4.07 8.69 8.94
N GLY A 65 4.20 7.68 8.06
CA GLY A 65 3.13 6.76 7.69
C GLY A 65 2.01 7.39 6.85
N ASP A 66 2.19 8.61 6.33
CA ASP A 66 1.20 9.30 5.51
C ASP A 66 1.14 8.78 4.08
N CYS A 67 0.15 7.95 3.79
CA CYS A 67 -0.04 7.42 2.44
C CYS A 67 -0.84 8.34 1.50
N SER A 68 -1.26 9.53 1.95
CA SER A 68 -2.09 10.47 1.17
C SER A 68 -1.47 10.80 -0.19
N HIS A 69 -0.16 11.03 -0.21
CA HIS A 69 0.60 11.38 -1.41
C HIS A 69 0.67 10.22 -2.40
N GLU A 70 0.93 9.00 -1.93
CA GLU A 70 1.00 7.80 -2.76
C GLU A 70 -0.38 7.43 -3.32
N ILE A 71 -1.43 7.48 -2.49
CA ILE A 71 -2.81 7.26 -2.93
C ILE A 71 -3.19 8.24 -4.04
N LYS A 72 -2.89 9.54 -3.86
CA LYS A 72 -3.14 10.56 -4.88
C LYS A 72 -2.37 10.28 -6.17
N ARG A 73 -1.09 9.88 -6.07
CA ARG A 73 -0.26 9.51 -7.22
C ARG A 73 -0.86 8.34 -8.01
N ARG A 74 -1.33 7.30 -7.31
CA ARG A 74 -1.95 6.11 -7.92
C ARG A 74 -3.25 6.44 -8.64
N PHE A 75 -4.09 7.31 -8.07
CA PHE A 75 -5.27 7.83 -8.76
C PHE A 75 -4.93 8.61 -10.05
N LEU A 76 -3.86 9.41 -10.03
CA LEU A 76 -3.40 10.11 -11.23
C LEU A 76 -2.95 9.12 -12.32
N PHE A 77 -2.24 8.05 -11.95
CA PHE A 77 -1.89 6.99 -12.89
C PHE A 77 -3.13 6.27 -13.44
N GLY A 78 -4.10 5.92 -12.59
CA GLY A 78 -5.36 5.33 -13.04
C GLY A 78 -6.09 6.22 -14.04
N ARG A 79 -6.19 7.53 -13.77
CA ARG A 79 -6.79 8.50 -14.68
C ARG A 79 -6.04 8.57 -16.01
N LYS A 80 -4.71 8.57 -15.99
CA LYS A 80 -3.89 8.57 -17.21
C LYS A 80 -4.14 7.33 -18.06
N VAL A 81 -4.29 6.16 -17.45
CA VAL A 81 -4.64 4.92 -18.15
C VAL A 81 -6.04 5.02 -18.77
N ILE A 82 -7.03 5.54 -18.04
CA ILE A 82 -8.38 5.76 -18.58
C ILE A 82 -8.34 6.68 -19.79
N THR A 83 -7.60 7.80 -19.73
CA THR A 83 -7.49 8.72 -20.86
C THR A 83 -6.80 8.08 -22.07
N ASN A 84 -5.84 7.17 -21.85
CA ASN A 84 -5.20 6.42 -22.94
C ASN A 84 -6.16 5.40 -23.59
N LEU A 85 -7.15 4.90 -22.82
CA LEU A 85 -8.17 3.96 -23.30
C LEU A 85 -9.44 4.65 -23.81
N ASP A 86 -9.51 5.99 -23.80
CA ASP A 86 -10.73 6.75 -24.04
C ASP A 86 -11.39 6.43 -25.39
N SER A 87 -10.60 6.31 -26.46
CA SER A 87 -11.10 5.94 -27.80
C SER A 87 -11.74 4.54 -27.81
N LEU A 88 -11.16 3.59 -27.09
CA LEU A 88 -11.64 2.22 -26.96
C LEU A 88 -12.93 2.15 -26.13
N LEU A 89 -12.98 2.92 -25.04
CA LEU A 89 -14.17 3.03 -24.18
C LEU A 89 -15.32 3.78 -24.89
N LYS A 90 -15.03 4.67 -25.84
CA LYS A 90 -16.02 5.35 -26.68
C LYS A 90 -16.50 4.54 -27.88
N SER A 91 -15.76 3.51 -28.30
CA SER A 91 -16.11 2.67 -29.46
C SER A 91 -17.48 2.00 -29.31
N ARG A 92 -18.31 2.07 -30.36
CA ARG A 92 -19.63 1.41 -30.41
C ARG A 92 -19.53 -0.11 -30.61
N HIS A 93 -18.41 -0.58 -31.15
CA HIS A 93 -18.20 -2.00 -31.47
C HIS A 93 -17.93 -2.86 -30.23
N ILE A 94 -17.67 -2.25 -29.09
CA ILE A 94 -17.40 -2.96 -27.83
C ILE A 94 -18.61 -2.82 -26.92
N THR A 95 -19.16 -3.96 -26.53
CA THR A 95 -20.28 -4.02 -25.58
C THR A 95 -19.87 -3.47 -24.22
N LEU A 96 -20.80 -2.84 -23.51
CA LEU A 96 -20.56 -2.27 -22.17
C LEU A 96 -19.90 -3.25 -21.18
N PRO A 97 -20.31 -4.53 -21.06
CA PRO A 97 -19.66 -5.47 -20.12
C PRO A 97 -18.17 -5.69 -20.40
N LYS A 98 -17.75 -5.65 -21.67
CA LYS A 98 -16.34 -5.77 -22.05
C LYS A 98 -15.54 -4.53 -21.68
N LYS A 99 -16.13 -3.34 -21.82
CA LYS A 99 -15.51 -2.07 -21.39
C LYS A 99 -15.29 -2.02 -19.88
N VAL A 100 -16.31 -2.41 -19.12
CA VAL A 100 -16.24 -2.57 -17.65
C VAL A 100 -15.13 -3.54 -17.27
N ARG A 101 -15.10 -4.73 -17.89
CA ARG A 101 -14.03 -5.72 -17.66
C ARG A 101 -12.66 -5.17 -18.00
N LEU A 102 -12.53 -4.41 -19.08
CA LEU A 102 -11.26 -3.78 -19.47
C LEU A 102 -10.76 -2.80 -18.41
N ILE A 103 -11.64 -1.92 -17.91
CA ILE A 103 -11.30 -0.98 -16.83
C ILE A 103 -10.86 -1.75 -15.58
N LYS A 104 -11.61 -2.81 -15.19
CA LYS A 104 -11.25 -3.65 -14.03
C LYS A 104 -9.92 -4.37 -14.19
N VAL A 105 -9.55 -4.80 -15.39
CA VAL A 105 -8.30 -5.55 -15.60
C VAL A 105 -7.09 -4.62 -15.70
N ILE A 106 -7.25 -3.40 -16.21
CA ILE A 106 -6.13 -2.50 -16.48
C ILE A 106 -6.00 -1.39 -15.43
N VAL A 107 -7.10 -0.71 -15.11
CA VAL A 107 -7.08 0.48 -14.24
C VAL A 107 -7.07 0.08 -12.76
N PHE A 108 -7.87 -0.93 -12.38
CA PHE A 108 -7.98 -1.35 -10.99
C PHE A 108 -6.63 -1.75 -10.39
N PRO A 109 -5.77 -2.57 -11.04
CA PRO A 109 -4.46 -2.91 -10.49
C PRO A 109 -3.54 -1.69 -10.36
N VAL A 110 -3.58 -0.75 -11.31
CA VAL A 110 -2.74 0.47 -11.27
C VAL A 110 -3.06 1.32 -10.05
N VAL A 111 -4.34 1.45 -9.72
CA VAL A 111 -4.78 2.22 -8.56
C VAL A 111 -4.59 1.44 -7.27
N MET A 112 -4.99 0.16 -7.23
CA MET A 112 -5.15 -0.59 -5.98
C MET A 112 -3.94 -1.41 -5.56
N HIS A 113 -2.94 -1.56 -6.43
CA HIS A 113 -1.72 -2.27 -6.07
C HIS A 113 -1.04 -1.56 -4.89
N ALA A 114 -0.67 -2.36 -3.88
CA ALA A 114 -0.11 -1.91 -2.61
C ALA A 114 -1.07 -1.14 -1.68
N ARG A 115 -2.40 -1.28 -1.86
CA ARG A 115 -3.37 -0.83 -0.84
C ARG A 115 -3.06 -1.37 0.56
N GLU A 116 -2.57 -2.60 0.62
CA GLU A 116 -2.17 -3.27 1.86
C GLU A 116 -1.01 -2.57 2.56
N SER A 117 -0.23 -1.73 1.88
CA SER A 117 0.82 -0.93 2.50
C SER A 117 0.35 0.49 2.88
N TRP A 118 -0.94 0.79 2.76
CA TRP A 118 -1.47 2.13 3.02
C TRP A 118 -2.13 2.25 4.39
N THR A 119 -1.75 3.28 5.14
CA THR A 119 -2.51 3.76 6.29
C THR A 119 -3.68 4.62 5.77
N ILE A 120 -4.81 3.97 5.45
CA ILE A 120 -6.01 4.63 4.89
C ILE A 120 -6.74 5.41 5.98
N LYS A 121 -6.90 6.74 5.83
CA LYS A 121 -7.79 7.55 6.67
C LYS A 121 -9.19 7.60 6.05
N LYS A 122 -10.15 8.14 6.81
CA LYS A 122 -11.58 8.13 6.44
C LYS A 122 -11.86 8.79 5.08
N ALA A 123 -11.16 9.89 4.77
CA ALA A 123 -11.35 10.62 3.51
C ALA A 123 -10.82 9.85 2.30
N GLU A 124 -9.68 9.16 2.44
CA GLU A 124 -9.12 8.30 1.39
C GLU A 124 -9.98 7.07 1.19
N ARG A 125 -10.53 6.50 2.26
CA ARG A 125 -11.45 5.36 2.17
C ARG A 125 -12.65 5.68 1.28
N GLN A 126 -13.30 6.83 1.49
CA GLN A 126 -14.42 7.27 0.66
C GLN A 126 -14.05 7.39 -0.83
N ARG A 127 -12.85 7.90 -1.14
CA ARG A 127 -12.37 8.00 -2.53
C ARG A 127 -12.09 6.64 -3.16
N ILE A 128 -11.54 5.71 -2.38
CA ILE A 128 -11.30 4.33 -2.81
C ILE A 128 -12.63 3.61 -3.05
N ASP A 129 -13.58 3.69 -2.12
CA ASP A 129 -14.88 3.05 -2.26
C ASP A 129 -15.65 3.60 -3.47
N ALA A 130 -15.61 4.92 -3.70
CA ALA A 130 -16.20 5.53 -4.90
C ALA A 130 -15.55 5.03 -6.20
N PHE A 131 -14.24 4.78 -6.19
CA PHE A 131 -13.54 4.20 -7.33
C PHE A 131 -13.90 2.73 -7.56
N GLU A 132 -14.00 1.93 -6.49
CA GLU A 132 -14.44 0.52 -6.55
C GLU A 132 -15.86 0.40 -7.10
N LEU A 133 -16.78 1.31 -6.71
CA LEU A 133 -18.15 1.36 -7.21
C LEU A 133 -18.25 1.84 -8.66
N CYS A 134 -17.32 2.70 -9.11
CA CYS A 134 -17.29 3.20 -10.47
C CYS A 134 -16.76 2.17 -11.49
N CYS A 135 -15.96 1.20 -11.02
CA CYS A 135 -15.32 0.19 -11.87
C CYS A 135 -16.20 -1.05 -12.04
#